data_AF-A0A7G4A4D6-F1
#
_entry.id   AF-A0A7G4A4D6-F1
#
_cell.length_a   1.000
_cell.length_b   1.000
_cell.length_c   1.000
_cell.angle_alpha   90.00
_cell.angle_beta   90.00
_cell.angle_gamma   90.00
#
_symmetry.space_group_name_H-M   'P 1'
#
loop_
_entity.id
_entity.type
_entity.pdbx_description
1 polymer ?
#
loop_
_entity_poly.entity_id
_entity_poly.type
_entity_poly.pdbx_seq_one_letter_code
_entity_poly.pdbx_strand_id
1 'polypeptide(L)'
;MGDTIYNIARDKKVKRQPIEDAIQNILRLDEEKIKTISDLYVPFKILTSANNKAKLENKSILEFLTDEDLIYIIEKFKHSLPKVSGNIDRMEEAVKDLEQVKAQKTGIERRMEEISVQMIQKQAELGSEIPEEPGAWALFITDKNPGYLKSFFLLFVPQASIDEAQQICDDHDKYLSVRADIEGLTSENNGLQERLGSKEIEIQQKEQIRTELTELKRHTKILANNVAILDKSANSLITSPEIRPGIKENIEKEPIQDDDMMFSMDL
;
A
#
# COMPACT_ATOMS: atom_id res chain seq x y z
N MET A 1 -19.89 -18.87 40.67
CA MET A 1 -19.93 -19.45 39.31
C MET A 1 -21.27 -19.07 38.73
N GLY A 2 -21.29 -18.20 37.72
CA GLY A 2 -22.51 -17.84 37.01
C GLY A 2 -23.03 -19.03 36.20
N ASP A 3 -24.33 -19.03 35.90
CA ASP A 3 -24.92 -20.03 35.01
C ASP A 3 -24.39 -19.84 33.58
N THR A 4 -23.99 -20.94 32.93
CA THR A 4 -23.52 -20.89 31.54
C THR A 4 -24.69 -20.59 30.60
N ILE A 5 -24.38 -19.98 29.45
CA ILE A 5 -25.39 -19.63 28.45
C ILE A 5 -26.16 -20.87 27.98
N TYR A 6 -25.48 -22.02 27.94
CA TYR A 6 -26.12 -23.29 27.64
C TYR A 6 -27.28 -23.61 28.59
N ASN A 7 -27.09 -23.45 29.90
CA ASN A 7 -28.12 -23.73 30.89
C ASN A 7 -29.28 -22.74 30.78
N ILE A 8 -28.98 -21.45 30.65
CA ILE A 8 -29.98 -20.38 30.51
C ILE A 8 -30.83 -20.56 29.22
N ALA A 9 -30.20 -20.93 28.11
CA ALA A 9 -30.90 -21.16 26.85
C ALA A 9 -31.70 -22.47 26.83
N ARG A 10 -31.37 -23.44 27.71
CA ARG A 10 -32.13 -24.71 27.86
C ARG A 10 -33.52 -24.45 28.40
N ASP A 11 -33.57 -23.60 29.42
CA ASP A 11 -34.77 -23.35 30.21
C ASP A 11 -35.72 -22.36 29.51
N LYS A 12 -35.19 -21.48 28.65
CA LYS A 12 -35.95 -20.36 28.05
C LYS A 12 -36.49 -20.59 26.63
N LYS A 13 -36.44 -21.82 26.06
CA LYS A 13 -36.82 -22.12 24.65
C LYS A 13 -36.16 -21.19 23.61
N VAL A 14 -34.98 -20.64 23.90
CA VAL A 14 -34.28 -19.73 22.99
C VAL A 14 -33.49 -20.51 21.96
N LYS A 15 -33.49 -20.04 20.70
CA LYS A 15 -32.69 -20.64 19.64
C LYS A 15 -31.21 -20.37 19.94
N ARG A 16 -30.45 -21.42 20.25
CA ARG A 16 -28.99 -21.39 20.49
C ARG A 16 -28.19 -21.28 19.21
N GLN A 17 -28.71 -21.89 18.15
CA GLN A 17 -28.08 -21.97 16.83
C GLN A 17 -27.58 -20.63 16.30
N PRO A 18 -28.35 -19.51 16.35
CA PRO A 18 -27.88 -18.22 15.84
C PRO A 18 -26.67 -17.66 16.59
N ILE A 19 -26.53 -17.96 17.89
CA ILE A 19 -25.39 -17.51 18.71
C ILE A 19 -24.17 -18.35 18.36
N GLU A 20 -24.33 -19.67 18.32
CA GLU A 20 -23.25 -20.60 17.93
C GLU A 20 -22.74 -20.31 16.53
N ASP A 21 -23.65 -20.17 15.55
CA ASP A 21 -23.32 -19.85 14.16
C ASP A 21 -22.58 -18.50 14.07
N ALA A 22 -23.03 -17.49 14.83
CA ALA A 22 -22.39 -16.18 14.85
C ALA A 22 -20.98 -16.23 15.44
N ILE A 23 -20.77 -16.95 16.55
CA ILE A 23 -19.45 -17.15 17.15
C ILE A 23 -18.53 -17.91 16.18
N GLN A 24 -19.02 -18.97 15.55
CA GLN A 24 -18.22 -19.75 14.59
C GLN A 24 -17.85 -18.92 13.35
N ASN A 25 -18.74 -18.05 12.88
CA ASN A 25 -18.42 -17.13 11.78
C ASN A 25 -17.38 -16.08 12.18
N ILE A 26 -17.40 -15.59 13.41
CA ILE A 26 -16.37 -14.68 13.94
C ILE A 26 -15.02 -15.39 14.05
N LEU A 27 -14.99 -16.62 14.57
CA LEU A 27 -13.79 -17.43 14.72
C LEU A 27 -13.17 -17.89 13.39
N ARG A 28 -13.95 -17.86 12.29
CA ARG A 28 -13.47 -18.12 10.92
C ARG A 28 -12.80 -16.92 10.28
N LEU A 29 -12.89 -15.74 10.89
CA LEU A 29 -12.18 -14.58 10.40
C LEU A 29 -10.68 -14.77 10.61
N ASP A 30 -9.90 -14.25 9.67
CA ASP A 30 -8.44 -14.33 9.73
C ASP A 30 -7.93 -13.65 11.01
N GLU A 31 -7.43 -14.48 11.94
CA GLU A 31 -7.02 -14.05 13.27
C GLU A 31 -5.94 -12.98 13.18
N GLU A 32 -4.98 -13.10 12.26
CA GLU A 32 -3.84 -12.17 12.18
C GLU A 32 -4.27 -10.75 11.76
N LYS A 33 -5.28 -10.64 10.89
CA LYS A 33 -5.77 -9.35 10.38
C LYS A 33 -6.71 -8.62 11.34
N ILE A 34 -7.31 -9.35 12.28
CA ILE A 34 -8.19 -8.76 13.31
C ILE A 34 -7.43 -8.52 14.61
N LYS A 35 -6.42 -9.33 14.93
CA LYS A 35 -5.53 -9.16 16.09
C LYS A 35 -4.74 -7.84 16.06
N THR A 36 -4.44 -7.31 14.87
CA THR A 36 -3.78 -5.99 14.72
C THR A 36 -4.65 -4.82 15.20
N ILE A 37 -5.96 -5.04 15.39
CA ILE A 37 -6.84 -4.09 16.07
C ILE A 37 -6.79 -4.48 17.56
N SER A 38 -5.86 -3.87 18.31
CA SER A 38 -5.51 -4.17 19.71
C SER A 38 -6.70 -4.44 20.65
N ASP A 39 -7.86 -3.82 20.42
CA ASP A 39 -9.05 -3.95 21.28
C ASP A 39 -9.89 -5.21 21.00
N LEU A 40 -9.66 -5.89 19.87
CA LEU A 40 -10.36 -7.10 19.47
C LEU A 40 -9.66 -8.39 19.91
N TYR A 41 -8.40 -8.30 20.33
CA TYR A 41 -7.59 -9.44 20.74
C TYR A 41 -8.22 -10.22 21.90
N VAL A 42 -8.65 -9.52 22.95
CA VAL A 42 -9.18 -10.16 24.18
C VAL A 42 -10.50 -10.92 23.90
N PRO A 43 -11.52 -10.31 23.25
CA PRO A 43 -12.72 -11.06 22.86
C PRO A 43 -12.44 -12.29 22.00
N PHE A 44 -11.51 -12.18 21.03
CA PHE A 44 -11.10 -13.32 20.22
C PHE A 44 -10.44 -14.41 21.05
N LYS A 45 -9.54 -14.07 21.97
CA LYS A 45 -8.87 -15.03 22.85
C LYS A 45 -9.87 -15.81 23.71
N ILE A 46 -10.91 -15.15 24.24
CA ILE A 46 -11.99 -15.78 25.01
C ILE A 46 -12.75 -16.77 24.12
N LEU A 47 -13.19 -16.33 22.94
CA LEU A 47 -13.93 -17.20 22.00
C LEU A 47 -13.08 -18.39 21.52
N THR A 48 -11.80 -18.19 21.21
CA THR A 48 -10.88 -19.24 20.78
C THR A 48 -10.66 -20.26 21.91
N SER A 49 -10.46 -19.79 23.14
CA SER A 49 -10.32 -20.65 24.32
C SER A 49 -11.57 -21.50 24.55
N ALA A 50 -12.76 -20.90 24.48
CA ALA A 50 -14.03 -21.60 24.60
C ALA A 50 -14.23 -22.63 23.48
N ASN A 51 -13.89 -22.27 22.23
CA ASN A 51 -14.00 -23.17 21.07
C ASN A 51 -13.07 -24.39 21.19
N ASN A 52 -11.86 -24.18 21.70
CA ASN A 52 -10.90 -25.27 21.89
C ASN A 52 -11.39 -26.25 22.97
N LYS A 53 -11.90 -25.75 24.10
CA LYS A 53 -12.52 -26.59 25.15
C LYS A 53 -13.74 -27.35 24.62
N ALA A 54 -14.60 -26.67 23.87
CA ALA A 54 -15.78 -27.26 23.25
C ALA A 54 -15.44 -28.41 22.28
N LYS A 55 -14.40 -28.25 21.47
CA LYS A 55 -13.91 -29.30 20.57
C LYS A 55 -13.32 -30.49 21.33
N LEU A 56 -12.53 -30.24 22.38
CA LEU A 56 -11.92 -31.28 23.21
C LEU A 56 -12.98 -32.13 23.92
N GLU A 57 -14.03 -31.50 24.43
CA GLU A 57 -15.09 -32.19 25.17
C GLU A 57 -16.29 -32.60 24.30
N ASN A 58 -16.24 -32.36 22.98
CA ASN A 58 -17.34 -32.59 22.03
C ASN A 58 -18.69 -32.00 22.51
N LYS A 59 -18.64 -30.75 22.97
CA LYS A 59 -19.75 -30.00 23.57
C LYS A 59 -20.02 -28.70 22.82
N SER A 60 -21.12 -28.03 23.16
CA SER A 60 -21.40 -26.69 22.62
C SER A 60 -20.41 -25.67 23.19
N ILE A 61 -20.00 -24.69 22.36
CA ILE A 61 -19.20 -23.54 22.81
C ILE A 61 -19.89 -22.72 23.89
N LEU A 62 -21.22 -22.72 23.92
CA LEU A 62 -22.03 -22.02 24.91
C LEU A 62 -21.99 -22.67 26.30
N GLU A 63 -21.46 -23.90 26.42
CA GLU A 63 -21.21 -24.56 27.70
C GLU A 63 -19.97 -23.98 28.41
N PHE A 64 -19.11 -23.26 27.68
CA PHE A 64 -17.86 -22.69 28.17
C PHE A 64 -17.86 -21.15 28.19
N LEU A 65 -19.01 -20.54 27.91
CA LEU A 65 -19.21 -19.10 27.98
C LEU A 65 -20.29 -18.77 29.00
N THR A 66 -19.96 -17.88 29.93
CA THR A 66 -20.91 -17.26 30.85
C THR A 66 -21.67 -16.13 30.16
N ASP A 67 -22.76 -15.68 30.77
CA ASP A 67 -23.50 -14.49 30.36
C ASP A 67 -22.63 -13.22 30.41
N GLU A 68 -21.83 -13.08 31.46
CA GLU A 68 -20.83 -12.00 31.60
C GLU A 68 -19.81 -12.01 30.46
N ASP A 69 -19.29 -13.19 30.08
CA ASP A 69 -18.35 -13.33 28.96
C ASP A 69 -18.98 -12.84 27.64
N LEU A 70 -20.22 -13.25 27.35
CA LEU A 70 -20.88 -12.88 26.10
C LEU A 70 -21.22 -11.38 26.06
N ILE A 71 -21.68 -10.79 27.18
CA ILE A 71 -21.91 -9.35 27.29
C ILE A 71 -20.60 -8.59 27.07
N TYR A 72 -19.53 -9.01 27.74
CA TYR A 72 -18.20 -8.41 27.58
C TYR A 72 -17.73 -8.47 26.13
N ILE A 73 -17.84 -9.63 25.48
CA ILE A 73 -17.46 -9.83 24.08
C ILE A 73 -18.25 -8.90 23.15
N ILE A 74 -19.58 -8.82 23.32
CA ILE A 74 -20.46 -7.97 22.49
C ILE A 74 -20.09 -6.49 22.65
N GLU A 75 -19.93 -6.01 23.89
CA GLU A 75 -19.59 -4.61 24.18
C GLU A 75 -18.22 -4.24 23.61
N LYS A 76 -17.20 -5.09 23.81
CA LYS A 76 -15.87 -4.87 23.25
C LYS A 76 -15.87 -4.85 21.73
N PHE A 77 -16.63 -5.74 21.08
CA PHE A 77 -16.80 -5.70 19.63
C PHE A 77 -17.49 -4.40 19.17
N LYS A 78 -18.60 -4.00 19.80
CA LYS A 78 -19.31 -2.76 19.48
C LYS A 78 -18.44 -1.52 19.62
N HIS A 79 -17.63 -1.45 20.68
CA HIS A 79 -16.73 -0.33 20.93
C HIS A 79 -15.57 -0.26 19.91
N SER A 80 -15.10 -1.41 19.45
CA SER A 80 -13.93 -1.49 18.56
C SER A 80 -14.29 -1.33 17.09
N LEU A 81 -15.48 -1.76 16.66
CA LEU A 81 -15.95 -1.66 15.26
C LEU A 81 -15.80 -0.25 14.65
N PRO A 82 -16.17 0.86 15.34
CA PRO A 82 -15.94 2.21 14.84
C PRO A 82 -14.46 2.55 14.58
N LYS A 83 -13.53 2.04 15.40
CA LYS A 83 -12.09 2.27 15.20
C LYS A 83 -11.59 1.58 13.93
N VAL A 84 -12.13 0.40 13.63
CA VAL A 84 -11.85 -0.30 12.37
C VAL A 84 -12.38 0.47 11.16
N SER A 85 -13.54 1.13 11.29
CA SER A 85 -14.04 2.05 10.25
C SER A 85 -13.06 3.18 9.98
N GLY A 86 -12.51 3.81 11.02
CA GLY A 86 -11.49 4.87 10.85
C GLY A 86 -10.19 4.37 10.20
N ASN A 87 -9.81 3.10 10.40
CA ASN A 87 -8.68 2.50 9.67
C ASN A 87 -9.00 2.30 8.19
N ILE A 88 -10.22 1.82 7.89
CA ILE A 88 -10.71 1.66 6.52
C ILE A 88 -10.68 3.01 5.79
N ASP A 89 -11.19 4.07 6.40
CA ASP A 89 -11.20 5.41 5.80
C ASP A 89 -9.78 5.92 5.47
N ARG A 90 -8.82 5.68 6.38
CA ARG A 90 -7.40 6.03 6.16
C ARG A 90 -6.78 5.24 5.00
N MET A 91 -7.06 3.94 4.92
CA MET A 91 -6.58 3.09 3.82
C MET A 91 -7.24 3.46 2.50
N GLU A 92 -8.53 3.83 2.49
CA GLU A 92 -9.24 4.34 1.32
C GLU A 92 -8.58 5.60 0.77
N GLU A 93 -8.28 6.57 1.64
CA GLU A 93 -7.61 7.79 1.22
C GLU A 93 -6.18 7.50 0.70
N ALA A 94 -5.47 6.55 1.31
CA ALA A 94 -4.11 6.18 0.88
C ALA A 94 -4.04 5.55 -0.53
N VAL A 95 -5.14 4.96 -1.02
CA VAL A 95 -5.21 4.32 -2.35
C VAL A 95 -6.02 5.10 -3.38
N LYS A 96 -6.59 6.24 -3.00
CA LYS A 96 -7.53 7.03 -3.82
C LYS A 96 -6.94 7.53 -5.14
N ASP A 97 -5.67 7.87 -5.14
CA ASP A 97 -4.91 8.39 -6.28
C ASP A 97 -4.17 7.29 -7.06
N LEU A 98 -4.36 6.01 -6.74
CA LEU A 98 -3.66 4.89 -7.39
C LEU A 98 -3.77 4.93 -8.92
N GLU A 99 -4.95 5.22 -9.45
CA GLU A 99 -5.15 5.30 -10.91
C GLU A 99 -4.44 6.52 -11.53
N GLN A 100 -4.31 7.62 -10.79
CA GLN A 100 -3.50 8.76 -11.21
C GLN A 100 -2.01 8.41 -11.24
N VAL A 101 -1.52 7.68 -10.23
CA VAL A 101 -0.12 7.22 -10.18
C VAL A 101 0.17 6.25 -11.34
N LYS A 102 -0.75 5.34 -11.66
CA LYS A 102 -0.64 4.47 -12.85
C LYS A 102 -0.61 5.26 -14.15
N ALA A 103 -1.47 6.26 -14.29
CA ALA A 103 -1.46 7.14 -15.47
C ALA A 103 -0.13 7.91 -15.60
N GLN A 104 0.45 8.37 -14.48
CA GLN A 104 1.78 8.99 -14.47
C GLN A 104 2.87 8.01 -14.91
N LYS A 105 2.84 6.75 -14.44
CA LYS A 105 3.76 5.70 -14.88
C LYS A 105 3.71 5.50 -16.39
N THR A 106 2.51 5.33 -16.96
CA THR A 106 2.32 5.19 -18.41
C THR A 106 2.76 6.43 -19.18
N GLY A 107 2.61 7.62 -18.60
CA GLY A 107 3.14 8.86 -19.17
C GLY A 107 4.67 8.88 -19.22
N ILE A 108 5.34 8.39 -18.18
CA ILE A 108 6.80 8.26 -18.12
C ILE A 108 7.28 7.25 -19.16
N GLU A 109 6.68 6.06 -19.22
CA GLU A 109 7.01 5.01 -20.20
C GLU A 109 6.93 5.54 -21.64
N ARG A 110 5.84 6.24 -21.98
CA ARG A 110 5.69 6.87 -23.30
C ARG A 110 6.79 7.89 -23.59
N ARG A 111 7.14 8.73 -22.60
CA ARG A 111 8.20 9.72 -22.78
C ARG A 111 9.57 9.07 -22.99
N MET A 112 9.85 7.97 -22.31
CA MET A 112 11.08 7.20 -22.51
C MET A 112 11.14 6.57 -23.91
N GLU A 113 10.02 6.07 -24.43
CA GLU A 113 9.92 5.58 -25.81
C GLU A 113 10.17 6.72 -26.82
N GLU A 114 9.56 7.89 -26.62
CA GLU A 114 9.79 9.08 -27.45
C GLU A 114 11.25 9.51 -27.46
N ILE A 115 11.91 9.53 -26.30
CA ILE A 115 13.33 9.86 -26.18
C ILE A 115 14.19 8.81 -26.90
N SER A 116 13.86 7.53 -26.75
CA SER A 116 14.58 6.44 -27.44
C SER A 116 14.52 6.61 -28.96
N VAL A 117 13.37 6.98 -29.51
CA VAL A 117 13.21 7.28 -30.94
C VAL A 117 14.04 8.51 -31.35
N GLN A 118 14.01 9.58 -30.56
CA GLN A 118 14.80 10.79 -30.83
C GLN A 118 16.31 10.49 -30.79
N MET A 119 16.77 9.70 -29.82
CA MET A 119 18.17 9.27 -29.74
C MET A 119 18.59 8.47 -30.98
N ILE A 120 17.76 7.53 -31.45
CA ILE A 120 18.04 6.78 -32.69
C ILE A 120 18.13 7.71 -33.89
N GLN A 121 17.22 8.67 -34.01
CA GLN A 121 17.24 9.66 -35.10
C GLN A 121 18.50 10.54 -35.04
N LYS A 122 18.84 11.07 -33.86
CA LYS A 122 20.04 11.89 -33.64
C LYS A 122 21.33 11.11 -33.85
N GLN A 123 21.37 9.84 -33.45
CA GLN A 123 22.50 8.95 -33.72
C GLN A 123 22.65 8.69 -35.23
N ALA A 124 21.54 8.57 -35.97
CA ALA A 124 21.57 8.46 -37.42
C ALA A 124 22.03 9.77 -38.11
N GLU A 125 21.70 10.94 -37.54
CA GLU A 125 22.21 12.25 -38.00
C GLU A 125 23.74 12.37 -37.88
N LEU A 126 24.35 11.73 -36.87
CA LEU A 126 25.81 11.69 -36.69
C LEU A 126 26.51 10.77 -37.71
N GLY A 127 25.81 9.77 -38.27
CA GLY A 127 26.43 8.77 -39.14
C GLY A 127 27.50 7.94 -38.43
N SER A 128 28.38 7.30 -39.20
CA SER A 128 29.48 6.45 -38.70
C SER A 128 30.84 7.15 -38.63
N GLU A 129 30.98 8.31 -39.27
CA GLU A 129 32.25 9.03 -39.38
C GLU A 129 32.26 10.24 -38.46
N ILE A 130 33.29 10.33 -37.62
CA ILE A 130 33.53 11.50 -36.77
C ILE A 130 34.19 12.56 -37.66
N PRO A 131 33.60 13.77 -37.81
CA PRO A 131 34.20 14.82 -38.61
C PRO A 131 35.54 15.26 -38.01
N GLU A 132 36.45 15.69 -38.88
CA GLU A 132 37.75 16.21 -38.49
C GLU A 132 37.59 17.44 -37.58
N GLU A 133 38.42 17.53 -36.54
CA GLU A 133 38.42 18.69 -35.66
C GLU A 133 39.03 19.90 -36.39
N PRO A 134 38.34 21.05 -36.47
CA PRO A 134 38.83 22.20 -37.21
C PRO A 134 40.12 22.71 -36.58
N GLY A 135 41.21 22.67 -37.35
CA GLY A 135 42.50 23.20 -36.93
C GLY A 135 42.47 24.73 -36.73
N ALA A 136 43.48 25.25 -36.02
CA ALA A 136 43.61 26.68 -35.75
C ALA A 136 43.60 27.56 -37.01
N TRP A 137 44.08 27.02 -38.15
CA TRP A 137 44.03 27.72 -39.43
C TRP A 137 42.61 27.83 -40.01
N ALA A 138 41.82 26.75 -39.95
CA ALA A 138 40.44 26.75 -40.41
C ALA A 138 39.61 27.77 -39.61
N LEU A 139 39.70 27.71 -38.27
CA LEU A 139 39.06 28.69 -37.37
C LEU A 139 39.54 30.13 -37.61
N PHE A 140 40.81 30.30 -37.99
CA PHE A 140 41.34 31.62 -38.31
C PHE A 140 40.70 32.17 -39.58
N ILE A 141 40.60 31.40 -40.66
CA ILE A 141 40.11 31.92 -41.94
C ILE A 141 38.58 31.99 -42.04
N THR A 142 37.84 31.25 -41.21
CA THR A 142 36.36 31.24 -41.15
C THR A 142 35.76 32.21 -40.12
N ASP A 143 36.61 32.99 -39.45
CA ASP A 143 36.17 33.96 -38.45
C ASP A 143 35.17 34.97 -39.04
N LYS A 144 33.95 34.97 -38.50
CA LYS A 144 32.83 35.81 -38.93
C LYS A 144 33.01 37.28 -38.55
N ASN A 145 33.96 37.61 -37.66
CA ASN A 145 34.25 38.98 -37.22
C ASN A 145 35.75 39.32 -37.33
N PRO A 146 36.34 39.31 -38.53
CA PRO A 146 37.74 39.61 -38.68
C PRO A 146 37.98 41.11 -38.46
N GLY A 147 38.95 41.45 -37.60
CA GLY A 147 39.43 42.84 -37.47
C GLY A 147 40.12 43.33 -38.74
N TYR A 148 40.32 44.65 -38.86
CA TYR A 148 40.83 45.31 -40.08
C TYR A 148 42.06 44.63 -40.73
N LEU A 149 43.08 44.29 -39.94
CA LEU A 149 44.30 43.65 -40.43
C LEU A 149 44.05 42.23 -40.96
N LYS A 150 43.13 41.51 -40.33
CA LYS A 150 42.75 40.15 -40.72
C LYS A 150 41.91 40.17 -41.98
N SER A 151 40.96 41.09 -42.11
CA SER A 151 40.19 41.30 -43.34
C SER A 151 41.10 41.60 -44.54
N PHE A 152 42.15 42.41 -44.33
CA PHE A 152 43.14 42.68 -45.37
C PHE A 152 43.93 41.42 -45.77
N PHE A 153 44.33 40.61 -44.79
CA PHE A 153 45.06 39.37 -45.04
C PHE A 153 44.21 38.32 -45.77
N LEU A 154 42.91 38.22 -45.45
CA LEU A 154 41.98 37.26 -46.08
C LEU A 154 41.73 37.55 -47.57
N LEU A 155 41.96 38.77 -48.07
CA LEU A 155 41.89 39.09 -49.52
C LEU A 155 42.86 38.26 -50.38
N PHE A 156 43.93 37.73 -49.77
CA PHE A 156 44.93 36.92 -50.45
C PHE A 156 44.70 35.41 -50.29
N VAL A 157 43.67 35.01 -49.53
CA VAL A 157 43.30 33.61 -49.34
C VAL A 157 42.32 33.20 -50.44
N PRO A 158 42.54 32.08 -51.15
CA PRO A 158 41.58 31.60 -52.15
C PRO A 158 40.22 31.31 -51.51
N GLN A 159 39.13 31.73 -52.16
CA GLN A 159 37.78 31.49 -51.68
C GLN A 159 37.50 30.00 -51.46
N ALA A 160 38.01 29.13 -52.34
CA ALA A 160 37.88 27.68 -52.19
C ALA A 160 38.43 27.14 -50.85
N SER A 161 39.54 27.71 -50.35
CA SER A 161 40.11 27.34 -49.05
C SER A 161 39.30 27.87 -47.88
N ILE A 162 38.65 29.03 -48.04
CA ILE A 162 37.71 29.57 -47.04
C ILE A 162 36.45 28.69 -46.99
N ASP A 163 35.91 28.31 -48.15
CA ASP A 163 34.71 27.47 -48.25
C ASP A 163 34.97 26.06 -47.68
N GLU A 164 36.13 25.46 -47.97
CA GLU A 164 36.53 24.15 -47.41
C GLU A 164 36.70 24.21 -45.89
N ALA A 165 37.38 25.24 -45.37
CA ALA A 165 37.50 25.43 -43.93
C ALA A 165 36.16 25.72 -43.25
N GLN A 166 35.27 26.46 -43.93
CA GLN A 166 33.92 26.75 -43.43
C GLN A 166 33.12 25.45 -43.32
N GLN A 167 33.20 24.58 -44.32
CA GLN A 167 32.56 23.27 -44.29
C GLN A 167 33.07 22.41 -43.14
N ILE A 168 34.38 22.34 -42.91
CA ILE A 168 34.97 21.58 -41.78
C ILE A 168 34.45 22.12 -40.44
N CYS A 169 34.44 23.44 -40.27
CA CYS A 169 33.89 24.08 -39.06
C CYS A 169 32.39 23.78 -38.88
N ASP A 170 31.59 23.92 -39.93
CA ASP A 170 30.14 23.71 -39.87
C ASP A 170 29.78 22.24 -39.58
N ASP A 171 30.50 21.29 -40.20
CA ASP A 171 30.31 19.86 -39.96
C ASP A 171 30.68 19.48 -38.52
N HIS A 172 31.78 20.04 -37.98
CA HIS A 172 32.19 19.83 -36.60
C HIS A 172 31.22 20.47 -35.58
N ASP A 173 30.78 21.70 -35.83
CA ASP A 173 29.80 22.40 -34.98
C ASP A 173 28.46 21.64 -34.95
N LYS A 174 28.01 21.15 -36.11
CA LYS A 174 26.82 20.30 -36.20
C LYS A 174 26.99 19.01 -35.40
N TYR A 175 28.13 18.34 -35.53
CA TYR A 175 28.45 17.14 -34.76
C TYR A 175 28.41 17.39 -33.25
N LEU A 176 29.04 18.46 -32.77
CA LEU A 176 29.02 18.84 -31.35
C LEU A 176 27.61 19.15 -30.87
N SER A 177 26.81 19.88 -31.66
CA SER A 177 25.42 20.18 -31.32
C SER A 177 24.57 18.92 -31.19
N VAL A 178 24.65 18.00 -32.17
CA VAL A 178 23.87 16.75 -32.13
C VAL A 178 24.33 15.85 -30.98
N ARG A 179 25.64 15.82 -30.69
CA ARG A 179 26.17 15.08 -29.55
C ARG A 179 25.66 15.65 -28.22
N ALA A 180 25.64 16.97 -28.06
CA ALA A 180 25.08 17.62 -26.88
C ALA A 180 23.58 17.30 -26.70
N ASP A 181 22.82 17.27 -27.80
CA ASP A 181 21.42 16.85 -27.78
C ASP A 181 21.27 15.40 -27.28
N ILE A 182 22.11 14.47 -27.77
CA ILE A 182 22.09 13.05 -27.34
C ILE A 182 22.45 12.92 -25.86
N GLU A 183 23.46 13.66 -25.39
CA GLU A 183 23.86 13.68 -23.98
C GLU A 183 22.71 14.22 -23.10
N GLY A 184 22.03 15.27 -23.55
CA GLY A 184 20.83 15.81 -22.90
C GLY A 184 19.67 14.80 -22.83
N LEU A 185 19.35 14.15 -23.96
CA LEU A 185 18.34 13.10 -24.04
C LEU A 185 18.69 11.90 -23.14
N THR A 186 19.96 11.51 -23.08
CA THR A 186 20.44 10.42 -22.22
C THR A 186 20.26 10.77 -20.74
N SER A 187 20.59 12.02 -20.36
CA SER A 187 20.36 12.51 -19.01
C SER A 187 18.87 12.55 -18.64
N GLU A 188 18.00 13.03 -19.54
CA GLU A 188 16.55 13.02 -19.34
C GLU A 188 16.02 11.58 -19.17
N ASN A 189 16.47 10.65 -20.01
CA ASN A 189 16.04 9.25 -19.95
C ASN A 189 16.43 8.58 -18.63
N ASN A 190 17.66 8.81 -18.16
CA ASN A 190 18.12 8.31 -16.85
C ASN A 190 17.25 8.86 -15.70
N GLY A 191 16.95 10.16 -15.72
CA GLY A 191 16.06 10.77 -14.73
C GLY A 191 14.62 10.22 -14.79
N LEU A 192 14.12 9.90 -15.98
CA LEU A 192 12.82 9.24 -16.13
C LEU A 192 12.83 7.80 -15.63
N GLN A 193 13.92 7.06 -15.83
CA GLN A 193 14.08 5.70 -15.33
C GLN A 193 14.06 5.64 -13.80
N GLU A 194 14.72 6.57 -13.12
CA GLU A 194 14.64 6.69 -11.65
C GLU A 194 13.22 6.99 -11.18
N ARG A 195 12.54 7.92 -11.85
CA ARG A 195 11.13 8.27 -11.57
C ARG A 195 10.19 7.09 -11.82
N LEU A 196 10.45 6.29 -12.86
CA LEU A 196 9.69 5.08 -13.18
C LEU A 196 9.80 4.06 -12.04
N GLY A 197 11.02 3.77 -11.59
CA GLY A 197 11.26 2.86 -10.47
C GLY A 197 10.59 3.33 -9.17
N SER A 198 10.64 4.63 -8.89
CA SER A 198 9.91 5.21 -7.74
C SER A 198 8.39 5.01 -7.85
N LYS A 199 7.82 5.20 -9.04
CA LYS A 199 6.38 5.02 -9.29
C LYS A 199 5.96 3.55 -9.23
N GLU A 200 6.81 2.63 -9.66
CA GLU A 200 6.57 1.19 -9.55
C GLU A 200 6.47 0.74 -8.09
N ILE A 201 7.39 1.20 -7.24
CA ILE A 201 7.36 0.94 -5.80
C ILE A 201 6.09 1.52 -5.17
N GLU A 202 5.73 2.76 -5.52
CA GLU A 202 4.51 3.41 -5.03
C GLU A 202 3.23 2.64 -5.42
N ILE A 203 3.14 2.20 -6.69
CA ILE A 203 2.02 1.39 -7.17
C ILE A 203 1.94 0.05 -6.44
N GLN A 204 3.08 -0.63 -6.25
CA GLN A 204 3.12 -1.92 -5.55
C GLN A 204 2.62 -1.78 -4.11
N GLN A 205 3.07 -0.75 -3.39
CA GLN A 205 2.63 -0.46 -2.03
C GLN A 205 1.13 -0.16 -1.97
N LYS A 206 0.63 0.68 -2.87
CA LYS A 206 -0.81 1.04 -2.92
C LYS A 206 -1.70 -0.14 -3.31
N GLU A 207 -1.27 -1.02 -4.23
CA GLU A 207 -2.01 -2.25 -4.57
C GLU A 207 -2.04 -3.25 -3.41
N GLN A 208 -0.94 -3.35 -2.64
CA GLN A 208 -0.93 -4.13 -1.41
C GLN A 208 -1.96 -3.58 -0.40
N ILE A 209 -1.95 -2.27 -0.13
CA ILE A 209 -2.93 -1.62 0.75
C ILE A 209 -4.36 -1.83 0.24
N ARG A 210 -4.60 -1.75 -1.08
CA ARG A 210 -5.92 -1.98 -1.68
C ARG A 210 -6.43 -3.41 -1.45
N THR A 211 -5.53 -4.39 -1.53
CA THR A 211 -5.84 -5.80 -1.27
C THR A 211 -6.21 -5.99 0.20
N GLU A 212 -5.37 -5.49 1.10
CA GLU A 212 -5.61 -5.51 2.55
C GLU A 212 -6.91 -4.79 2.93
N LEU A 213 -7.21 -3.66 2.30
CA LEU A 213 -8.44 -2.89 2.49
C LEU A 213 -9.68 -3.69 2.08
N THR A 214 -9.61 -4.40 0.96
CA THR A 214 -10.72 -5.21 0.45
C THR A 214 -11.04 -6.34 1.43
N GLU A 215 -10.01 -7.01 1.94
CA GLU A 215 -10.14 -8.06 2.94
C GLU A 215 -10.64 -7.51 4.28
N LEU A 216 -10.10 -6.38 4.73
CA LEU A 216 -10.51 -5.72 5.97
C LEU A 216 -12.00 -5.33 5.92
N LYS A 217 -12.46 -4.71 4.82
CA LYS A 217 -13.89 -4.40 4.61
C LYS A 217 -14.77 -5.65 4.68
N ARG A 218 -14.32 -6.75 4.07
CA ARG A 218 -15.03 -8.03 4.12
C ARG A 218 -15.13 -8.54 5.55
N HIS A 219 -14.02 -8.54 6.29
CA HIS A 219 -13.97 -8.99 7.69
C HIS A 219 -14.81 -8.11 8.60
N THR A 220 -14.73 -6.79 8.49
CA THR A 220 -15.52 -5.85 9.27
C THR A 220 -17.02 -6.03 9.03
N LYS A 221 -17.44 -6.26 7.77
CA LYS A 221 -18.84 -6.54 7.45
C LYS A 221 -19.33 -7.84 8.09
N ILE A 222 -18.54 -8.91 8.03
CA ILE A 222 -18.87 -10.18 8.67
C ILE A 222 -18.93 -10.01 10.19
N LEU A 223 -17.96 -9.33 10.79
CA LEU A 223 -17.90 -9.08 12.22
C LEU A 223 -19.11 -8.27 12.68
N ALA A 224 -19.42 -7.14 12.03
CA ALA A 224 -20.57 -6.29 12.36
C ALA A 224 -21.90 -7.06 12.29
N ASN A 225 -22.10 -7.88 11.24
CA ASN A 225 -23.30 -8.69 11.09
C ASN A 225 -23.44 -9.72 12.22
N ASN A 226 -22.36 -10.44 12.54
CA ASN A 226 -22.40 -11.45 13.60
C ASN A 226 -22.53 -10.81 14.99
N VAL A 227 -21.89 -9.68 15.25
CA VAL A 227 -22.05 -8.92 16.49
C VAL A 227 -23.49 -8.44 16.66
N ALA A 228 -24.17 -8.00 15.59
CA ALA A 228 -25.58 -7.65 15.65
C ALA A 228 -26.49 -8.87 15.95
N ILE A 229 -26.15 -10.05 15.41
CA ILE A 229 -26.86 -11.31 15.72
C ILE A 229 -26.63 -11.70 17.20
N LEU A 230 -25.39 -11.60 17.68
CA LEU A 230 -25.04 -11.87 19.07
C LEU A 230 -25.78 -10.92 20.01
N ASP A 231 -25.77 -9.62 19.73
CA ASP A 231 -26.46 -8.62 20.55
C ASP A 231 -27.97 -8.86 20.61
N LYS A 232 -28.62 -9.10 19.46
CA LYS A 232 -30.06 -9.40 19.43
C LYS A 232 -30.40 -10.68 20.19
N SER A 233 -29.59 -11.72 20.03
CA SER A 233 -29.83 -13.03 20.63
C SER A 233 -29.51 -13.03 22.13
N ALA A 234 -28.43 -12.37 22.54
CA ALA A 234 -28.06 -12.17 23.95
C ALA A 234 -29.10 -11.32 24.69
N ASN A 235 -29.57 -10.22 24.10
CA ASN A 235 -30.65 -9.43 24.70
C ASN A 235 -31.91 -10.26 24.89
N SER A 236 -32.26 -11.16 23.96
CA SER A 236 -33.39 -12.08 24.12
C SER A 236 -33.22 -13.11 25.26
N LEU A 237 -31.98 -13.45 25.62
CA LEU A 237 -31.65 -14.32 26.75
C LEU A 237 -31.72 -13.58 28.09
N ILE A 238 -31.25 -12.33 28.13
CA ILE A 238 -31.06 -11.51 29.32
C ILE A 238 -32.35 -10.76 29.73
N THR A 239 -33.15 -10.25 28.78
CA THR A 239 -34.41 -9.51 29.08
C THR A 239 -35.61 -10.41 29.40
N SER A 240 -35.43 -11.73 29.46
CA SER A 240 -36.45 -12.62 30.00
C SER A 240 -36.62 -12.32 31.51
N PRO A 241 -37.85 -12.15 32.05
CA PRO A 241 -38.17 -11.25 33.17
C PRO A 241 -37.64 -11.60 34.57
N GLU A 242 -36.68 -12.51 34.70
CA GLU A 242 -36.27 -13.09 35.99
C GLU A 242 -34.87 -12.69 36.49
N ILE A 243 -34.13 -11.76 35.84
CA ILE A 243 -32.77 -11.39 36.31
C ILE A 243 -32.67 -9.91 36.74
N ARG A 244 -32.14 -9.79 37.96
CA ARG A 244 -32.06 -8.68 38.92
C ARG A 244 -31.22 -7.47 38.48
N PRO A 245 -31.39 -6.31 39.15
CA PRO A 245 -30.57 -5.11 38.94
C PRO A 245 -29.16 -5.33 39.51
N GLY A 246 -28.14 -5.43 38.65
CA GLY A 246 -26.74 -5.53 39.10
C GLY A 246 -25.66 -5.37 38.03
N ILE A 247 -26.02 -5.08 36.77
CA ILE A 247 -25.08 -5.21 35.64
C ILE A 247 -24.24 -3.93 35.40
N LYS A 248 -24.51 -2.82 36.09
CA LYS A 248 -23.82 -1.55 35.82
C LYS A 248 -22.48 -1.34 36.54
N GLU A 249 -22.10 -2.18 37.50
CA GLU A 249 -20.98 -1.85 38.43
C GLU A 249 -19.68 -2.66 38.25
N ASN A 250 -19.64 -3.72 37.41
CA ASN A 250 -18.45 -4.59 37.28
C ASN A 250 -17.62 -4.39 36.01
N ILE A 251 -17.91 -3.36 35.21
CA ILE A 251 -17.24 -3.11 33.90
C ILE A 251 -15.77 -2.67 34.08
N GLU A 252 -15.32 -2.32 35.29
CA GLU A 252 -13.95 -1.90 35.59
C GLU A 252 -12.99 -3.02 36.04
N LYS A 253 -13.46 -4.24 36.29
CA LYS A 253 -12.56 -5.34 36.65
C LYS A 253 -12.27 -6.19 35.42
N GLU A 254 -11.08 -5.99 34.86
CA GLU A 254 -10.49 -6.99 33.97
C GLU A 254 -10.60 -8.37 34.63
N PRO A 255 -10.97 -9.42 33.87
CA PRO A 255 -10.99 -10.77 34.43
C PRO A 255 -9.56 -11.08 34.90
N ILE A 256 -9.45 -11.38 36.19
CA ILE A 256 -8.20 -11.74 36.88
C ILE A 256 -7.50 -12.80 36.03
N GLN A 257 -6.34 -12.44 35.49
CA GLN A 257 -5.40 -13.36 34.89
C GLN A 257 -4.86 -14.23 36.02
N ASP A 258 -5.27 -15.50 36.07
CA ASP A 258 -4.43 -16.54 36.68
C ASP A 258 -3.24 -16.74 35.73
N ASP A 259 -2.25 -15.86 35.87
CA ASP A 259 -0.88 -16.11 35.46
C ASP A 259 -0.32 -17.19 36.39
N ASP A 260 -0.34 -18.44 35.92
CA ASP A 260 0.60 -19.45 36.39
C ASP A 260 0.74 -20.55 35.33
N MET A 261 1.87 -20.51 34.63
CA MET A 261 2.79 -21.64 34.35
C MET A 261 3.70 -21.26 33.18
N MET A 262 4.56 -20.25 33.41
CA MET A 262 5.78 -20.07 32.64
C MET A 262 6.75 -21.16 33.06
N PHE A 263 6.98 -22.13 32.17
CA PHE A 263 8.08 -23.08 32.26
C PHE A 263 9.40 -22.29 32.26
N SER A 264 10.08 -22.23 33.40
CA SER A 264 11.51 -21.98 33.44
C SER A 264 12.22 -23.21 32.86
N MET A 265 12.84 -23.05 31.70
CA MET A 265 13.81 -24.03 31.20
C MET A 265 15.19 -23.54 31.63
N ASP A 266 15.85 -24.36 32.43
CA ASP A 266 17.20 -24.14 32.97
C ASP A 266 18.23 -23.88 31.86
N LEU A 267 19.20 -23.03 32.19
CA LEU A 267 20.43 -22.74 31.43
C LEU A 267 21.42 -23.92 31.45
#